data_AF-A0A8B7CCC5-F1
#
_entry.id   AF-A0A8B7CCC5-F1
#
_cell.length_a   1.000
_cell.length_b   1.000
_cell.length_c   1.000
_cell.angle_alpha   90.00
_cell.angle_beta   90.00
_cell.angle_gamma   90.00
#
_symmetry.space_group_name_H-M   'P 1'
#
loop_
_entity.id
_entity.type
_entity.pdbx_description
1 polymer ?
#
loop_
_entity_poly.entity_id
_entity_poly.type
_entity_poly.pdbx_seq_one_letter_code
_entity_poly.pdbx_strand_id
1 'polypeptide(L)'
;MGQVLLEIEPPELKFTFELKKQSSCSVHLVNKTDDYVAFKVKTTSPKRYCVRPNTGVILPRSTCDFTVTMQAQKAAPPDMQLRDKFLVQSTVVSYGTMDEEIMPSSFSKANGRYIEENKMRVILVSPPHFPVPQPINGALKQEPVYEAPNLKETPVSTNQEMNGVENLHPFHVAKDVEDLKLKLNVLEVKLNEAENTVTRLKEENGAAIQEREKLQQEIILFRRKCMAGTQVGFPFLFLVFMTIVGVALGYLLHP
;
A
#
# COMPACT_ATOMS: atom_id res chain seq x y z
N MET A 1 10.06 7.15 -35.02
CA MET A 1 9.21 7.24 -33.81
C MET A 1 9.72 6.18 -32.85
N GLY A 2 9.99 6.52 -31.59
CA GLY A 2 10.47 5.54 -30.61
C GLY A 2 9.42 4.47 -30.35
N GLN A 3 9.84 3.22 -30.20
CA GLN A 3 8.94 2.12 -29.85
C GLN A 3 8.55 2.26 -28.37
N VAL A 4 7.25 2.35 -28.11
CA VAL A 4 6.68 2.32 -26.76
C VAL A 4 6.57 0.85 -26.34
N LEU A 5 7.21 0.46 -25.23
CA LEU A 5 7.17 -0.91 -24.72
C LEU A 5 5.94 -1.09 -23.83
N LEU A 6 5.77 -0.19 -22.86
CA LEU A 6 4.70 -0.27 -21.85
C LEU A 6 3.75 0.93 -21.94
N GLU A 7 2.46 0.63 -21.99
CA GLU A 7 1.41 1.59 -21.69
C GLU A 7 1.16 1.59 -20.17
N ILE A 8 1.03 2.78 -19.57
CA ILE A 8 1.01 2.95 -18.11
C ILE A 8 -0.20 3.80 -17.71
N GLU A 9 -1.04 3.25 -16.85
CA GLU A 9 -2.26 3.91 -16.38
C GLU A 9 -2.42 3.76 -14.85
N PRO A 10 -2.73 4.84 -14.10
CA PRO A 10 -2.85 6.24 -14.55
C PRO A 10 -1.47 6.89 -14.81
N PRO A 11 -1.37 8.00 -15.56
CA PRO A 11 -0.10 8.71 -15.80
C PRO A 11 0.43 9.48 -14.57
N GLU A 12 -0.44 9.74 -13.59
CA GLU A 12 -0.14 10.47 -12.36
C GLU A 12 -0.73 9.73 -11.16
N LEU A 13 0.02 9.71 -10.06
CA LEU A 13 -0.39 9.01 -8.85
C LEU A 13 -1.10 9.96 -7.90
N LYS A 14 -2.37 9.69 -7.61
CA LYS A 14 -3.17 10.48 -6.67
C LYS A 14 -3.23 9.77 -5.33
N PHE A 15 -2.88 10.48 -4.27
CA PHE A 15 -2.97 9.98 -2.89
C PHE A 15 -3.87 10.89 -2.08
N THR A 16 -4.83 10.29 -1.40
CA THR A 16 -5.63 10.99 -0.40
C THR A 16 -4.77 11.17 0.85
N PHE A 17 -4.60 12.42 1.29
CA PHE A 17 -3.81 12.69 2.49
C PHE A 17 -4.68 12.71 3.73
N GLU A 18 -4.37 11.81 4.66
CA GLU A 18 -4.91 11.80 6.01
C GLU A 18 -3.78 11.57 7.01
N LEU A 19 -3.75 12.37 8.06
CA LEU A 19 -2.75 12.23 9.12
C LEU A 19 -2.83 10.84 9.73
N LYS A 20 -1.66 10.22 9.95
CA LYS A 20 -1.51 8.88 10.55
C LYS A 20 -2.18 7.74 9.78
N LYS A 21 -2.62 7.94 8.53
CA LYS A 21 -3.16 6.89 7.67
C LYS A 21 -2.30 6.66 6.43
N GLN A 22 -2.33 5.43 5.94
CA GLN A 22 -1.74 5.08 4.66
C GLN A 22 -2.74 5.36 3.54
N SER A 23 -2.22 5.65 2.35
CA SER A 23 -3.00 5.74 1.11
C SER A 23 -2.27 4.94 0.04
N SER A 24 -3.01 4.22 -0.80
CA SER A 24 -2.46 3.40 -1.88
C SER A 24 -3.06 3.76 -3.23
N CYS A 25 -2.30 3.53 -4.29
CA CYS A 25 -2.72 3.67 -5.68
C CYS A 25 -2.16 2.47 -6.47
N SER A 26 -3.00 1.83 -7.29
CA SER A 26 -2.57 0.78 -8.22
C SER A 26 -2.22 1.41 -9.57
N VAL A 27 -1.18 0.90 -10.21
CA VAL A 27 -0.74 1.29 -11.54
C VAL A 27 -0.73 0.06 -12.43
N HIS A 28 -1.45 0.14 -13.54
CA HIS A 28 -1.56 -0.87 -14.56
C HIS A 28 -0.46 -0.65 -15.61
N LEU A 29 0.34 -1.69 -15.83
CA LEU A 29 1.33 -1.77 -16.90
C LEU A 29 0.82 -2.73 -17.97
N VAL A 30 0.75 -2.27 -19.21
CA VAL A 30 0.31 -3.09 -20.36
C VAL A 30 1.48 -3.23 -21.33
N ASN A 31 1.93 -4.46 -21.55
CA ASN A 31 2.96 -4.75 -22.54
C ASN A 31 2.34 -4.74 -23.95
N LYS A 32 2.73 -3.76 -24.78
CA LYS A 32 2.22 -3.60 -26.15
C LYS A 32 3.10 -4.29 -27.19
N THR A 33 4.11 -5.06 -26.77
CA THR A 33 5.02 -5.78 -27.67
C THR A 33 4.75 -7.28 -27.64
N ASP A 34 5.41 -7.99 -28.58
CA ASP A 34 5.44 -9.45 -28.64
C ASP A 34 6.66 -10.03 -27.89
N ASP A 35 7.38 -9.20 -27.15
CA ASP A 35 8.59 -9.55 -26.40
C ASP A 35 8.34 -9.57 -24.89
N TYR A 36 9.24 -10.20 -24.16
CA TYR A 36 9.28 -10.12 -22.70
C TYR A 36 9.84 -8.76 -22.30
N VAL A 37 9.15 -8.05 -21.41
CA VAL A 37 9.57 -6.71 -20.97
C VAL A 37 9.79 -6.72 -19.46
N ALA A 38 11.03 -6.43 -19.04
CA ALA A 38 11.33 -6.20 -17.64
C ALA A 38 11.04 -4.74 -17.27
N PHE A 39 10.45 -4.52 -16.10
CA PHE A 39 10.22 -3.18 -15.56
C PHE A 39 10.93 -2.99 -14.21
N LYS A 40 11.23 -1.74 -13.88
CA LYS A 40 11.75 -1.32 -12.57
C LYS A 40 11.18 0.03 -12.18
N VAL A 41 10.64 0.11 -10.97
CA VAL A 41 10.06 1.32 -10.39
C VAL A 41 11.07 1.97 -9.45
N LYS A 42 11.34 3.26 -9.67
CA LYS A 42 12.18 4.11 -8.82
C LYS A 42 11.37 5.31 -8.32
N THR A 43 11.75 5.88 -7.19
CA THR A 43 11.10 7.06 -6.61
C THR A 43 12.13 8.03 -6.06
N THR A 44 11.81 9.33 -6.07
CA THR A 44 12.61 10.37 -5.41
C THR A 44 12.50 10.35 -3.89
N SER A 45 11.53 9.61 -3.33
CA SER A 45 11.22 9.61 -1.88
C SER A 45 11.01 8.19 -1.31
N PRO A 46 12.02 7.30 -1.33
CA PRO A 46 11.87 5.89 -0.95
C PRO A 46 11.45 5.66 0.51
N LYS A 47 11.69 6.62 1.42
CA LYS A 47 11.22 6.53 2.81
C LYS A 47 9.71 6.74 2.97
N ARG A 48 9.09 7.44 2.02
CA ARG A 48 7.66 7.79 2.07
C ARG A 48 6.77 6.79 1.35
N TYR A 49 7.33 5.96 0.49
CA TYR A 49 6.56 5.07 -0.36
C TYR A 49 7.08 3.65 -0.30
N CYS A 50 6.15 2.70 -0.24
CA CYS A 50 6.41 1.30 -0.51
C CYS A 50 5.84 0.98 -1.89
N VAL A 51 6.59 0.24 -2.71
CA VAL A 51 6.16 -0.19 -4.06
C VAL A 51 6.20 -1.71 -4.12
N ARG A 52 5.12 -2.33 -4.58
CA ARG A 52 5.02 -3.79 -4.72
C ARG A 52 4.22 -4.21 -5.96
N PRO A 53 4.78 -5.08 -6.82
CA PRO A 53 6.23 -5.32 -7.00
C PRO A 53 6.95 -4.05 -7.46
N ASN A 54 8.25 -3.93 -7.17
CA ASN A 54 9.07 -2.80 -7.65
C ASN A 54 9.89 -3.13 -8.91
N THR A 55 9.96 -4.42 -9.26
CA THR A 55 10.69 -4.97 -10.41
C THR A 55 9.97 -6.26 -10.81
N GLY A 56 9.91 -6.58 -12.09
CA GLY A 56 9.33 -7.83 -12.59
C GLY A 56 9.41 -7.93 -14.11
N VAL A 57 8.98 -9.07 -14.66
CA VAL A 57 8.86 -9.32 -16.09
C VAL A 57 7.38 -9.39 -16.48
N ILE A 58 7.02 -8.69 -17.55
CA ILE A 58 5.69 -8.73 -18.15
C ILE A 58 5.81 -9.55 -19.44
N LEU A 59 4.98 -10.59 -19.53
CA LEU A 59 4.91 -11.44 -20.72
C LEU A 59 4.44 -10.64 -21.94
N PRO A 60 4.72 -11.12 -23.16
CA PRO A 60 4.16 -10.56 -24.39
C PRO A 60 2.65 -10.35 -24.28
N ARG A 61 2.16 -9.20 -24.74
CA ARG A 61 0.72 -8.85 -24.79
C ARG A 61 -0.03 -8.96 -23.46
N SER A 62 0.68 -9.01 -22.33
CA SER A 62 0.11 -9.22 -21.00
C SER A 62 0.17 -7.95 -20.16
N THR A 63 -0.47 -7.99 -18.99
CA THR A 63 -0.52 -6.87 -18.05
C THR A 63 0.09 -7.24 -16.71
N CYS A 64 0.52 -6.22 -15.96
CA CYS A 64 1.02 -6.37 -14.60
C CYS A 64 0.65 -5.12 -13.80
N ASP A 65 0.27 -5.32 -12.54
CA ASP A 65 -0.07 -4.23 -11.64
C ASP A 65 1.01 -4.07 -10.59
N PHE A 66 1.36 -2.81 -10.31
CA PHE A 66 2.10 -2.51 -9.09
C PHE A 66 1.33 -1.51 -8.21
N THR A 67 1.37 -1.74 -6.91
CA THR A 67 0.79 -0.87 -5.91
C THR A 67 1.85 0.03 -5.32
N VAL A 68 1.56 1.33 -5.27
CA VAL A 68 2.32 2.31 -4.51
C VAL A 68 1.54 2.68 -3.26
N THR A 69 2.13 2.47 -2.09
CA THR A 69 1.55 2.82 -0.79
C THR A 69 2.36 3.94 -0.14
N MET A 70 1.72 5.11 0.02
CA MET A 70 2.23 6.21 0.82
C MET A 70 2.15 5.85 2.30
N GLN A 71 3.29 5.94 2.99
CA GLN A 71 3.40 5.66 4.41
C GLN A 71 2.70 6.75 5.24
N ALA A 72 2.14 6.33 6.38
CA ALA A 72 1.44 7.21 7.31
C ALA A 72 2.36 8.36 7.78
N GLN A 73 2.01 9.59 7.39
CA GLN A 73 2.76 10.78 7.75
C GLN A 73 2.36 11.24 9.17
N LYS A 74 3.34 11.63 9.99
CA LYS A 74 3.11 12.18 11.34
C LYS A 74 2.71 13.66 11.33
N ALA A 75 3.12 14.39 10.30
CA ALA A 75 2.85 15.80 10.11
C ALA A 75 2.45 16.06 8.65
N ALA A 76 1.66 17.12 8.42
CA ALA A 76 1.34 17.55 7.06
C ALA A 76 2.60 18.13 6.39
N PRO A 77 2.87 17.79 5.12
CA PRO A 77 3.94 18.45 4.38
C PRO A 77 3.66 19.97 4.28
N PRO A 78 4.70 20.83 4.36
CA PRO A 78 4.55 22.27 4.20
C PRO A 78 3.79 22.59 2.89
N ASP A 79 2.79 23.44 3.00
CA ASP A 79 1.91 23.87 1.89
C ASP A 79 1.18 22.74 1.14
N MET A 80 1.10 21.52 1.69
CA MET A 80 0.61 20.32 0.99
C MET A 80 1.31 20.05 -0.36
N GLN A 81 2.47 20.67 -0.61
CA GLN A 81 3.19 20.54 -1.88
C GLN A 81 4.07 19.30 -1.88
N LEU A 82 3.55 18.24 -2.48
CA LEU A 82 4.28 17.00 -2.62
C LEU A 82 4.87 16.90 -4.04
N ARG A 83 6.17 17.16 -4.18
CA ARG A 83 6.88 17.22 -5.47
C ARG A 83 7.53 15.89 -5.88
N ASP A 84 7.04 14.79 -5.33
CA ASP A 84 7.62 13.47 -5.60
C ASP A 84 7.33 12.99 -7.01
N LYS A 85 8.26 12.17 -7.48
CA LYS A 85 8.21 11.57 -8.80
C LYS A 85 8.51 10.09 -8.69
N PHE A 86 7.81 9.33 -9.52
CA PHE A 86 8.11 7.94 -9.81
C PHE A 86 8.67 7.84 -11.22
N LEU A 87 9.55 6.87 -11.42
CA LEU A 87 10.11 6.53 -12.72
C LEU A 87 9.93 5.04 -12.93
N VAL A 88 9.20 4.68 -13.98
CA VAL A 88 9.15 3.31 -14.49
C VAL A 88 10.18 3.20 -15.60
N GLN A 89 11.17 2.34 -15.42
CA GLN A 89 12.12 1.97 -16.46
C GLN A 89 11.68 0.63 -17.05
N SER A 90 11.71 0.49 -18.37
CA SER A 90 11.37 -0.74 -19.07
C SER A 90 12.41 -1.09 -20.14
N THR A 91 12.66 -2.37 -20.34
CA THR A 91 13.57 -2.89 -21.36
C THR A 91 13.09 -4.26 -21.84
N VAL A 92 13.32 -4.55 -23.11
CA VAL A 92 13.15 -5.91 -23.63
C VAL A 92 14.19 -6.83 -22.99
N VAL A 93 13.77 -8.05 -22.63
CA VAL A 93 14.62 -9.12 -22.08
C VAL A 93 14.41 -10.42 -22.86
N SER A 94 15.32 -11.37 -22.65
CA SER A 94 15.28 -12.66 -23.35
C SER A 94 14.04 -13.48 -22.99
N TYR A 95 13.58 -14.28 -23.95
CA TYR A 95 12.51 -15.25 -23.73
C TYR A 95 12.79 -16.12 -22.50
N GLY A 96 11.77 -16.30 -21.66
CA GLY A 96 11.86 -17.14 -20.46
C GLY A 96 12.63 -16.51 -19.29
N THR A 97 13.03 -15.23 -19.38
CA THR A 97 13.60 -14.51 -18.23
C THR A 97 12.56 -14.46 -17.10
N MET A 98 12.97 -14.90 -15.91
CA MET A 98 12.14 -14.86 -14.70
C MET A 98 12.43 -13.59 -13.88
N ASP A 99 11.51 -13.21 -12.99
CA ASP A 99 11.65 -12.02 -12.12
C ASP A 99 12.95 -11.99 -11.32
N GLU A 100 13.43 -13.15 -10.91
CA GLU A 100 14.65 -13.29 -10.09
C GLU A 100 15.95 -13.16 -10.89
N GLU A 101 15.88 -13.34 -12.20
CA GLU A 101 17.03 -13.26 -13.11
C GLU A 101 17.26 -11.83 -13.61
N ILE A 102 16.40 -10.89 -13.21
CA ILE A 102 16.52 -9.49 -13.56
C ILE A 102 17.76 -8.89 -12.90
N MET A 103 18.85 -8.83 -13.66
CA MET A 103 20.08 -8.22 -13.19
C MET A 103 19.99 -6.68 -13.16
N PRO A 104 20.62 -6.00 -12.18
CA PRO A 104 20.68 -4.54 -12.17
C PRO A 104 21.25 -3.93 -13.46
N SER A 105 22.16 -4.67 -14.13
CA SER A 105 22.76 -4.29 -15.40
C SER A 105 21.76 -4.26 -16.56
N SER A 106 20.64 -4.99 -16.48
CA SER A 106 19.56 -4.96 -17.49
C SER A 106 19.01 -3.55 -17.70
N PHE A 107 19.01 -2.72 -16.64
CA PHE A 107 18.59 -1.32 -16.67
C PHE A 107 19.76 -0.32 -16.77
N SER A 108 20.89 -0.71 -17.35
CA SER A 108 22.02 0.17 -17.66
C SER A 108 22.11 0.49 -19.15
N LYS A 109 22.20 1.78 -19.48
CA LYS A 109 22.42 2.26 -20.86
C LYS A 109 23.84 1.93 -21.37
N ALA A 110 24.76 1.52 -20.50
CA ALA A 110 26.15 1.21 -20.85
C ALA A 110 26.29 0.03 -21.83
N ASN A 111 25.28 -0.83 -21.91
CA ASN A 111 25.31 -2.04 -22.75
C ASN A 111 24.69 -1.81 -24.15
N GLY A 112 24.41 -0.57 -24.54
CA GLY A 112 23.72 -0.25 -25.80
C GLY A 112 22.26 -0.68 -25.85
N ARG A 113 21.70 -1.15 -24.73
CA ARG A 113 20.28 -1.51 -24.62
C ARG A 113 19.40 -0.27 -24.60
N TYR A 114 18.28 -0.36 -25.31
CA TYR A 114 17.21 0.61 -25.20
C TYR A 114 16.50 0.47 -23.86
N ILE A 115 16.35 1.59 -23.15
CA ILE A 115 15.61 1.67 -21.89
C ILE A 115 14.58 2.79 -22.06
N GLU A 116 13.32 2.43 -22.00
CA GLU A 116 12.22 3.37 -21.95
C GLU A 116 12.04 3.86 -20.51
N GLU A 117 11.79 5.17 -20.34
CA GLU A 117 11.75 5.85 -19.06
C GLU A 117 10.48 6.69 -18.95
N ASN A 118 9.49 6.21 -18.19
CA ASN A 118 8.23 6.92 -17.98
C ASN A 118 8.16 7.57 -16.59
N LYS A 119 8.01 8.89 -16.54
CA LYS A 119 7.98 9.67 -15.29
C LYS A 119 6.55 10.00 -14.89
N MET A 120 6.19 9.63 -13.67
CA MET A 120 4.88 9.89 -13.06
C MET A 120 5.03 10.91 -11.93
N ARG A 121 4.11 11.86 -11.85
CA ARG A 121 4.05 12.83 -10.74
C ARG A 121 3.12 12.33 -9.65
N VAL A 122 3.43 12.69 -8.41
CA VAL A 122 2.52 12.45 -7.28
C VAL A 122 1.68 13.69 -7.02
N ILE A 123 0.38 13.48 -6.83
CA ILE A 123 -0.59 14.53 -6.50
C ILE A 123 -1.26 14.15 -5.18
N LEU A 124 -1.29 15.12 -4.27
CA LEU A 124 -2.01 14.99 -3.00
C LEU A 124 -3.43 15.51 -3.17
N VAL A 125 -4.43 14.73 -2.76
CA VAL A 125 -5.83 15.14 -2.77
C VAL A 125 -6.40 15.12 -1.35
N SER A 126 -7.32 16.05 -1.06
CA SER A 126 -8.05 16.05 0.20
C SER A 126 -9.06 14.90 0.23
N PRO A 127 -9.37 14.33 1.41
CA PRO A 127 -10.44 13.35 1.53
C PRO A 127 -11.76 13.92 1.00
N PRO A 128 -12.59 13.11 0.32
CA PRO A 128 -13.90 13.57 -0.11
C PRO A 128 -14.71 14.02 1.12
N HIS A 129 -15.12 15.28 1.14
CA HIS A 129 -15.99 15.81 2.19
C HIS A 129 -17.38 15.17 1.99
N PHE A 130 -17.74 14.23 2.84
CA PHE A 130 -19.13 13.76 2.90
C PHE A 130 -20.02 14.93 3.33
N PRO A 131 -21.06 15.32 2.57
CA PRO A 131 -22.04 16.27 3.07
C PRO A 131 -22.70 15.65 4.30
N VAL A 132 -22.53 16.28 5.46
CA VAL A 132 -23.29 15.95 6.66
C VAL A 132 -24.78 16.10 6.29
N PRO A 133 -25.62 15.08 6.48
CA PRO A 133 -27.06 15.24 6.29
C PRO A 133 -27.52 16.36 7.22
N GLN A 134 -27.90 17.50 6.65
CA GLN A 134 -28.54 18.54 7.43
C GLN A 134 -29.90 18.00 7.90
N PRO A 135 -30.35 18.29 9.14
CA PRO A 135 -31.67 17.89 9.60
C PRO A 135 -32.72 18.45 8.65
N ILE A 136 -33.59 17.57 8.15
CA ILE A 136 -34.74 17.92 7.33
C ILE A 136 -35.74 18.65 8.25
N ASN A 137 -35.67 19.98 8.29
CA ASN A 137 -36.73 20.80 8.84
C ASN A 137 -37.48 21.49 7.69
N GLY A 138 -38.63 20.91 7.34
CA GLY A 138 -39.70 21.55 6.59
C GLY A 138 -40.99 20.78 6.85
N ALA A 139 -42.16 21.36 7.08
CA ALA A 139 -42.61 22.75 7.13
C ALA A 139 -44.05 22.74 7.69
N LEU A 140 -44.52 23.81 8.35
CA LEU A 140 -45.83 24.42 8.05
C LEU A 140 -45.97 25.80 8.72
N LYS A 141 -46.54 26.72 7.95
CA LYS A 141 -46.75 28.16 8.18
C LYS A 141 -47.79 28.48 9.26
N GLN A 142 -47.62 29.61 9.96
CA GLN A 142 -48.55 30.77 9.96
C GLN A 142 -48.13 31.84 11.01
N GLU A 143 -47.94 33.08 10.56
CA GLU A 143 -47.98 34.33 11.37
C GLU A 143 -49.44 34.62 11.80
N PRO A 144 -49.69 35.26 12.97
CA PRO A 144 -49.77 36.73 13.09
C PRO A 144 -49.13 37.30 14.39
N VAL A 145 -48.31 38.36 14.38
CA VAL A 145 -48.59 39.82 14.37
C VAL A 145 -48.48 40.50 15.76
N TYR A 146 -47.67 41.59 15.82
CA TYR A 146 -47.46 42.66 16.84
C TYR A 146 -47.07 42.23 18.28
N GLU A 147 -46.09 42.78 19.00
CA GLU A 147 -45.53 44.15 19.07
C GLU A 147 -44.13 44.08 19.75
N ALA A 148 -43.18 44.91 19.32
CA ALA A 148 -41.90 45.21 19.99
C ALA A 148 -42.13 46.40 21.00
N PRO A 149 -41.16 46.94 21.78
CA PRO A 149 -39.70 46.73 21.70
C PRO A 149 -38.87 46.84 23.02
N ASN A 150 -37.55 46.63 22.87
CA ASN A 150 -36.43 47.37 23.54
C ASN A 150 -36.16 47.05 25.04
N LEU A 151 -34.93 47.08 25.58
CA LEU A 151 -33.59 47.44 25.12
C LEU A 151 -32.59 46.91 26.18
N LYS A 152 -31.39 46.53 25.72
CA LYS A 152 -30.02 46.56 26.30
C LYS A 152 -29.88 46.97 27.80
N GLU A 153 -28.98 46.39 28.59
CA GLU A 153 -27.56 46.78 28.66
C GLU A 153 -26.77 45.85 29.62
N THR A 154 -25.54 45.48 29.25
CA THR A 154 -24.40 45.18 30.15
C THR A 154 -23.72 46.55 30.43
N PRO A 155 -23.02 46.88 31.56
CA PRO A 155 -21.96 46.03 32.14
C PRO A 155 -21.50 46.28 33.63
N VAL A 156 -20.54 45.45 34.08
CA VAL A 156 -19.34 45.77 34.94
C VAL A 156 -19.40 45.90 36.49
N SER A 157 -18.40 45.24 37.09
CA SER A 157 -17.64 45.42 38.35
C SER A 157 -18.22 45.00 39.72
N THR A 158 -17.61 44.05 40.45
CA THR A 158 -16.33 44.03 41.23
C THR A 158 -16.53 44.48 42.69
N ASN A 159 -16.43 43.57 43.67
CA ASN A 159 -15.49 43.61 44.83
C ASN A 159 -15.95 42.83 46.10
N GLN A 160 -14.96 42.12 46.66
CA GLN A 160 -14.59 41.93 48.08
C GLN A 160 -15.27 40.92 49.03
N GLU A 161 -14.43 39.91 49.38
CA GLU A 161 -14.13 39.27 50.67
C GLU A 161 -14.86 39.72 51.96
N MET A 162 -15.22 38.74 52.82
CA MET A 162 -14.40 38.33 53.99
C MET A 162 -15.19 37.44 55.00
N ASN A 163 -14.58 36.29 55.35
CA ASN A 163 -14.65 35.48 56.59
C ASN A 163 -15.93 34.82 57.16
N GLY A 164 -15.74 33.56 57.59
CA GLY A 164 -16.52 32.87 58.62
C GLY A 164 -16.24 31.36 58.67
N VAL A 165 -15.44 30.90 59.64
CA VAL A 165 -14.94 29.52 59.83
C VAL A 165 -15.96 28.64 60.58
N GLU A 166 -15.81 27.33 60.39
CA GLU A 166 -16.30 26.16 61.16
C GLU A 166 -17.47 25.39 60.54
N ASN A 167 -17.15 24.21 59.98
CA ASN A 167 -17.67 22.90 60.42
C ASN A 167 -17.02 21.79 59.57
N LEU A 168 -16.04 21.08 60.14
CA LEU A 168 -15.49 19.83 59.62
C LEU A 168 -16.60 18.76 59.64
N HIS A 169 -17.03 18.31 58.47
CA HIS A 169 -18.01 17.24 58.29
C HIS A 169 -17.29 15.94 57.88
N PRO A 170 -17.13 14.94 58.78
CA PRO A 170 -16.36 13.72 58.49
C PRO A 170 -17.00 12.74 57.48
N PHE A 171 -18.13 13.10 56.86
CA PHE A 171 -18.98 12.14 56.14
C PHE A 171 -18.85 12.15 54.60
N HIS A 172 -18.10 13.09 54.00
CA HIS A 172 -17.93 13.12 52.53
C HIS A 172 -16.81 12.19 52.02
N VAL A 173 -15.78 11.94 52.83
CA VAL A 173 -14.59 11.17 52.42
C VAL A 173 -14.90 9.68 52.20
N ALA A 174 -15.85 9.11 52.96
CA ALA A 174 -16.16 7.68 52.88
C ALA A 174 -16.80 7.27 51.53
N LYS A 175 -17.63 8.13 50.94
CA LYS A 175 -18.28 7.86 49.64
C LYS A 175 -17.28 7.89 48.48
N ASP A 176 -16.35 8.84 48.50
CA ASP A 176 -15.32 8.96 47.48
C ASP A 176 -14.34 7.77 47.52
N VAL A 177 -14.09 7.23 48.72
CA VAL A 177 -13.26 6.03 48.91
C VAL A 177 -13.95 4.78 48.34
N GLU A 178 -15.26 4.62 48.53
CA GLU A 178 -16.02 3.51 47.94
C GLU A 178 -16.11 3.60 46.41
N ASP A 179 -16.34 4.78 45.84
CA ASP A 179 -16.35 5.01 44.38
C ASP A 179 -14.98 4.69 43.77
N LEU A 180 -13.89 5.12 44.42
CA LEU A 180 -12.54 4.85 43.95
C LEU A 180 -12.21 3.35 43.99
N LYS A 181 -12.71 2.63 45.00
CA LYS A 181 -12.57 1.17 45.12
C LYS A 181 -13.29 0.44 43.97
N LEU A 182 -14.48 0.89 43.60
CA LEU A 182 -15.22 0.34 42.46
C LEU A 182 -14.48 0.59 41.14
N LYS A 183 -13.96 1.81 40.93
CA LYS A 183 -13.18 2.16 39.73
C LYS A 183 -11.89 1.33 39.61
N LEU A 184 -11.23 1.04 40.73
CA LEU A 184 -10.03 0.20 40.76
C LEU A 184 -10.36 -1.23 40.29
N ASN A 185 -11.41 -1.84 40.85
CA ASN A 185 -11.85 -3.18 40.44
C ASN A 185 -12.21 -3.24 38.95
N VAL A 186 -12.89 -2.22 38.43
CA VAL A 186 -13.22 -2.12 37.00
C VAL A 186 -11.96 -2.03 36.14
N LEU A 187 -10.96 -1.27 36.58
CA LEU A 187 -9.70 -1.11 35.86
C LEU A 187 -8.87 -2.40 35.85
N GLU A 188 -8.86 -3.13 36.97
CA GLU A 188 -8.16 -4.41 37.11
C GLU A 188 -8.77 -5.48 36.20
N VAL A 189 -10.11 -5.55 36.09
CA VAL A 189 -10.79 -6.42 35.13
C VAL A 189 -10.40 -6.09 33.69
N LYS A 190 -10.41 -4.80 33.33
CA LYS A 190 -10.02 -4.35 31.98
C LYS A 190 -8.56 -4.62 31.66
N LEU A 191 -7.67 -4.51 32.66
CA LEU A 191 -6.26 -4.80 32.49
C LEU A 191 -6.05 -6.29 32.21
N ASN A 192 -6.73 -7.17 32.96
CA ASN A 192 -6.67 -8.62 32.75
C ASN A 192 -7.26 -9.03 31.38
N GLU A 193 -8.35 -8.39 30.94
CA GLU A 193 -8.92 -8.60 29.61
C GLU A 193 -7.94 -8.19 28.49
N ALA A 194 -7.29 -7.04 28.64
CA ALA A 194 -6.29 -6.56 27.70
C ALA A 194 -5.06 -7.48 27.67
N GLU A 195 -4.59 -7.94 28.82
CA GLU A 195 -3.46 -8.87 28.93
C GLU A 195 -3.77 -10.20 28.22
N ASN A 196 -4.95 -10.78 28.46
CA ASN A 196 -5.41 -11.99 27.76
C ASN A 196 -5.54 -11.79 26.24
N THR A 197 -5.96 -10.60 25.81
CA THR A 197 -6.05 -10.29 24.38
C THR A 197 -4.65 -10.20 23.75
N VAL A 198 -3.70 -9.59 24.44
CA VAL A 198 -2.31 -9.45 23.98
C VAL A 198 -1.62 -10.82 23.92
N THR A 199 -1.81 -11.67 24.93
CA THR A 199 -1.22 -13.03 24.93
C THR A 199 -1.76 -13.86 23.78
N ARG A 200 -3.08 -13.85 23.53
CA ARG A 200 -3.69 -14.53 22.39
C ARG A 200 -3.16 -14.03 21.05
N LEU A 201 -3.12 -12.70 20.83
CA LEU A 201 -2.60 -12.13 19.60
C LEU A 201 -1.12 -12.46 19.37
N LYS A 202 -0.33 -12.53 20.45
CA LYS A 202 1.07 -12.93 20.38
C LYS A 202 1.23 -14.38 19.94
N GLU A 203 0.39 -15.27 20.46
CA GLU A 203 0.36 -16.69 20.06
C GLU A 203 -0.08 -16.85 18.60
N GLU A 204 -1.18 -16.21 18.19
CA GLU A 204 -1.68 -16.23 16.80
C GLU A 204 -0.66 -15.68 15.81
N ASN A 205 0.00 -14.56 16.12
CA ASN A 205 1.02 -13.98 15.26
C ASN A 205 2.27 -14.87 15.20
N GLY A 206 2.63 -15.55 16.29
CA GLY A 206 3.69 -16.55 16.31
C GLY A 206 3.39 -17.73 15.38
N ALA A 207 2.17 -18.27 15.44
CA ALA A 207 1.71 -19.34 14.55
C ALA A 207 1.72 -18.90 13.07
N ALA A 208 1.24 -17.69 12.78
CA ALA A 208 1.25 -17.14 11.42
C ALA A 208 2.67 -16.93 10.87
N ILE A 209 3.61 -16.48 11.70
CA ILE A 209 5.03 -16.38 11.33
C ILE A 209 5.60 -17.76 11.01
N GLN A 210 5.31 -18.77 11.83
CA GLN A 210 5.77 -20.13 11.63
C GLN A 210 5.21 -20.75 10.33
N GLU A 211 3.92 -20.58 10.05
CA GLU A 211 3.32 -21.04 8.80
C GLU A 211 3.94 -20.35 7.58
N ARG A 212 4.18 -19.04 7.67
CA ARG A 212 4.83 -18.28 6.60
C ARG A 212 6.25 -18.76 6.34
N GLU A 213 7.04 -19.04 7.37
CA GLU A 213 8.40 -19.58 7.23
C GLU A 213 8.39 -20.98 6.59
N LYS A 214 7.43 -21.84 6.99
CA LYS A 214 7.24 -23.15 6.38
C LYS A 214 6.90 -23.05 4.89
N LEU A 215 5.94 -22.20 4.52
CA LEU A 215 5.56 -21.97 3.12
C LEU A 215 6.73 -21.41 2.30
N GLN A 216 7.51 -20.47 2.85
CA GLN A 216 8.71 -19.96 2.21
C GLN A 216 9.73 -21.07 1.94
N GLN A 217 9.96 -21.98 2.89
CA GLN A 217 10.84 -23.13 2.70
C GLN A 217 10.31 -24.09 1.63
N GLU A 218 9.00 -24.35 1.61
CA GLU A 218 8.38 -25.22 0.62
C GLU A 218 8.49 -24.65 -0.81
N ILE A 219 8.31 -23.34 -0.97
CA ILE A 219 8.53 -22.65 -2.25
C ILE A 219 9.98 -22.80 -2.72
N ILE A 220 10.96 -22.58 -1.82
CA ILE A 220 12.39 -22.74 -2.13
C ILE A 220 12.70 -24.17 -2.56
N LEU A 221 12.16 -25.17 -1.85
CA LEU A 221 12.34 -26.59 -2.16
C LEU A 221 11.70 -26.95 -3.52
N PHE A 222 10.47 -26.52 -3.77
CA PHE A 222 9.75 -26.79 -5.00
C PHE A 222 10.47 -26.19 -6.21
N ARG A 223 10.99 -24.97 -6.05
CA ARG A 223 11.80 -24.31 -7.07
C ARG A 223 13.08 -25.10 -7.38
N ARG A 224 13.80 -25.58 -6.36
CA ARG A 224 15.01 -26.40 -6.57
C ARG A 224 14.69 -27.72 -7.28
N LYS A 225 13.55 -28.34 -6.96
CA LYS A 225 13.10 -29.58 -7.61
C LYS A 225 12.73 -29.35 -9.08
N CYS A 226 12.07 -28.23 -9.38
CA CYS A 226 11.73 -27.86 -10.76
C CYS A 226 13.00 -27.59 -11.60
N MET A 227 13.99 -26.90 -11.02
CA MET A 227 15.31 -26.66 -11.65
C MET A 227 16.12 -27.93 -11.87
N ALA A 228 15.99 -28.94 -11.00
CA ALA A 228 16.67 -30.22 -11.15
C ALA A 228 16.01 -31.14 -12.21
N GLY A 229 14.78 -30.83 -12.62
CA GLY A 229 13.99 -31.62 -13.58
C GLY A 229 14.06 -31.14 -15.03
N THR A 230 14.64 -29.97 -15.30
CA THR A 230 14.72 -29.42 -16.67
C THR A 230 16.00 -29.87 -17.37
N GLN A 231 16.01 -31.13 -17.82
CA GLN A 231 16.83 -31.49 -18.98
C GLN A 231 16.15 -30.92 -20.24
N VAL A 232 16.18 -29.60 -20.40
CA VAL A 232 15.78 -28.95 -21.67
C VAL A 232 16.99 -28.94 -22.58
N GLY A 233 17.22 -30.09 -23.19
CA GLY A 233 18.06 -30.21 -24.36
C GLY A 233 17.25 -30.96 -25.41
N PHE A 234 17.20 -30.43 -26.62
CA PHE A 234 16.71 -31.16 -27.78
C PHE A 234 17.29 -32.59 -27.75
N PRO A 235 16.46 -33.65 -27.76
CA PRO A 235 16.95 -35.00 -27.49
C PRO A 235 18.03 -35.30 -28.53
N PHE A 236 19.26 -35.56 -28.09
CA PHE A 236 20.39 -35.88 -28.98
C PHE A 236 20.02 -37.00 -29.96
N LEU A 237 19.14 -37.92 -29.53
CA LEU A 237 18.53 -38.96 -30.36
C LEU A 237 17.79 -38.44 -31.60
N PHE A 238 17.13 -37.28 -31.54
CA PHE A 238 16.47 -36.69 -32.71
C PHE A 238 17.49 -36.16 -33.73
N LEU A 239 18.59 -35.57 -33.26
CA LEU A 239 19.67 -35.11 -34.14
C LEU A 239 20.32 -36.31 -34.86
N VAL A 240 20.56 -37.40 -34.12
CA VAL A 240 21.06 -38.67 -34.67
C VAL A 240 20.04 -39.31 -35.62
N PHE A 241 18.75 -39.25 -35.32
CA PHE A 241 17.71 -39.78 -36.21
C PHE A 241 17.67 -39.03 -37.54
N MET A 242 17.72 -37.69 -37.50
CA MET A 242 17.68 -36.88 -38.72
C MET A 242 18.92 -37.04 -39.59
N THR A 243 20.10 -37.27 -39.00
CA THR A 243 21.30 -37.58 -39.79
C THR A 243 21.21 -38.96 -40.44
N ILE A 244 20.73 -39.98 -39.73
CA ILE A 244 20.53 -41.33 -40.29
C ILE A 244 19.51 -41.31 -41.44
N VAL A 245 18.36 -40.63 -41.26
CA VAL A 245 17.34 -40.50 -42.30
C VAL A 245 17.89 -39.75 -43.52
N GLY A 246 18.62 -38.66 -43.31
CA GLY A 246 19.26 -37.91 -44.39
C GLY A 246 20.27 -38.73 -45.19
N VAL A 247 21.10 -39.52 -44.51
CA VAL A 247 22.07 -40.42 -45.15
C VAL A 247 21.36 -41.53 -45.92
N ALA A 248 20.36 -42.18 -45.32
CA ALA A 248 19.60 -43.25 -45.97
C ALA A 248 18.86 -42.75 -47.23
N LEU A 249 18.21 -41.59 -47.14
CA LEU A 249 17.56 -40.96 -48.30
C LEU A 249 18.58 -40.55 -49.36
N GLY A 250 19.75 -40.05 -48.96
CA GLY A 250 20.85 -39.73 -49.88
C GLY A 250 21.38 -40.96 -50.63
N TYR A 251 21.51 -42.10 -49.96
CA TYR A 251 21.87 -43.37 -50.60
C TYR A 251 20.77 -43.93 -51.52
N LEU A 252 19.50 -43.72 -51.17
CA LEU A 252 18.36 -44.18 -51.99
C LEU A 252 18.12 -43.30 -53.23
N LEU A 253 18.52 -42.03 -53.18
CA LEU A 253 18.37 -41.06 -54.27
C LEU A 253 19.63 -40.92 -55.14
N HIS A 254 20.73 -41.61 -54.80
CA HIS A 254 21.90 -41.70 -55.66
C HIS A 254 21.85 -43.01 -56.47
N PRO A 255 21.44 -42.98 -57.75
CA PRO A 255 21.53 -44.14 -58.63
C PRO A 255 22.99 -44.51 -58.93
#